data_AF-A0A7S2G746-F1
#
_entry.id   AF-A0A7S2G746-F1
#
_cell.length_a   1.000
_cell.length_b   1.000
_cell.length_c   1.000
_cell.angle_alpha   90.00
_cell.angle_beta   90.00
_cell.angle_gamma   90.00
#
_symmetry.space_group_name_H-M   'P 1'
#
loop_
_entity.id
_entity.type
_entity.pdbx_description
1 polymer ?
#
loop_
_entity_poly.entity_id
_entity_poly.type
_entity_poly.pdbx_seq_one_letter_code
_entity_poly.pdbx_strand_id
1 'polypeptide(L)'
;DKLSACAQLLQHADAAHAEGALYALVAAAMGGKAQLVARSGAIEPAAAALRSHAEVGAVQYYGCQLLWRLMEGTDEASHERSLAIARAGGGELAAVAVRSYAQNGAVQAEGCLLLMHVMRHTAGNERAAQAALQELVGALMSEEGPNG
;
A
#
# COMPACT_ATOMS: atom_id res chain seq x y z
N ASP A 1 1.04 14.32 -17.29
CA ASP A 1 1.80 13.32 -18.06
C ASP A 1 1.09 11.96 -17.89
N LYS A 2 1.69 10.83 -18.30
CA LYS A 2 1.06 9.50 -18.13
C LYS A 2 0.84 9.12 -16.66
N LEU A 3 1.76 9.48 -15.76
CA LEU A 3 1.65 9.17 -14.34
C LEU A 3 0.51 9.96 -13.67
N SER A 4 0.39 11.25 -13.98
CA SER A 4 -0.75 12.05 -13.50
C SER A 4 -2.10 11.51 -14.00
N ALA A 5 -2.16 11.01 -15.23
CA ALA A 5 -3.39 10.42 -15.77
C ALA A 5 -3.78 9.14 -15.00
N CYS A 6 -2.82 8.28 -14.67
CA CYS A 6 -3.07 7.11 -13.81
C CYS A 6 -3.53 7.53 -12.41
N ALA A 7 -2.90 8.54 -11.80
CA ALA A 7 -3.30 9.05 -10.49
C ALA A 7 -4.74 9.63 -10.49
N GLN A 8 -5.11 10.35 -11.54
CA GLN A 8 -6.47 10.86 -11.73
C GLN A 8 -7.49 9.74 -11.95
N LEU A 9 -7.13 8.74 -12.77
CA LEU A 9 -7.99 7.59 -13.03
C LEU A 9 -8.37 6.87 -11.72
N LEU A 10 -7.40 6.69 -10.81
CA LEU A 10 -7.64 6.04 -9.52
C LEU A 10 -8.72 6.72 -8.65
N GLN A 11 -9.02 8.01 -8.86
CA GLN A 11 -10.02 8.72 -8.06
C GLN A 11 -11.45 8.24 -8.31
N HIS A 12 -11.73 7.71 -9.51
CA HIS A 12 -13.08 7.33 -9.94
C HIS A 12 -13.12 5.98 -10.68
N ALA A 13 -12.04 5.21 -10.62
CA ALA A 13 -11.92 3.94 -11.32
C ALA A 13 -12.74 2.84 -10.64
N ASP A 14 -13.40 2.03 -11.46
CA ASP A 14 -13.79 0.68 -11.04
C ASP A 14 -12.55 -0.19 -10.76
N ALA A 15 -12.77 -1.40 -10.27
CA ALA A 15 -11.70 -2.31 -9.87
C ALA A 15 -10.71 -2.63 -11.01
N ALA A 16 -11.19 -2.82 -12.24
CA ALA A 16 -10.35 -3.22 -13.38
C ALA A 16 -9.48 -2.04 -13.84
N HIS A 17 -10.05 -0.83 -13.92
CA HIS A 17 -9.29 0.37 -14.25
C HIS A 17 -8.32 0.75 -13.13
N ALA A 18 -8.69 0.51 -11.87
CA ALA A 18 -7.82 0.74 -10.72
C ALA A 18 -6.62 -0.21 -10.76
N GLU A 19 -6.85 -1.50 -11.02
CA GLU A 19 -5.79 -2.50 -11.20
C GLU A 19 -4.80 -2.08 -12.29
N GLY A 20 -5.30 -1.75 -13.49
CA GLY A 20 -4.44 -1.33 -14.60
C GLY A 20 -3.64 -0.06 -14.31
N ALA A 21 -4.24 0.91 -13.62
CA ALA A 21 -3.56 2.13 -13.20
C ALA A 21 -2.47 1.85 -12.16
N LEU A 22 -2.76 1.03 -11.15
CA LEU A 22 -1.79 0.62 -10.13
C LEU A 22 -0.63 -0.15 -10.74
N TYR A 23 -0.89 -1.10 -11.64
CA TYR A 23 0.14 -1.83 -12.37
C TYR A 23 1.10 -0.89 -13.12
N ALA A 24 0.56 0.11 -13.84
CA ALA A 24 1.37 1.07 -14.57
C ALA A 24 2.26 1.92 -13.64
N LEU A 25 1.72 2.32 -12.48
CA LEU A 25 2.45 3.09 -11.48
C LEU A 25 3.55 2.25 -10.81
N VAL A 26 3.27 0.97 -10.51
CA VAL A 26 4.27 0.01 -10.02
C VAL A 26 5.40 -0.14 -11.02
N ALA A 27 5.09 -0.38 -12.30
CA ALA A 27 6.09 -0.53 -13.35
C ALA A 27 7.00 0.71 -13.46
N ALA A 28 6.42 1.90 -13.30
CA ALA A 28 7.20 3.15 -13.25
C ALA A 28 8.10 3.22 -12.01
N ALA A 29 7.59 2.88 -10.83
CA ALA A 29 8.36 2.87 -9.58
C ALA A 29 9.55 1.90 -9.66
N MET A 30 9.33 0.67 -10.14
CA MET A 30 10.40 -0.32 -10.36
C MET A 30 11.45 0.16 -11.38
N GLY A 31 11.03 0.96 -12.36
CA GLY A 31 11.93 1.60 -13.33
C GLY A 31 12.69 2.81 -12.79
N GLY A 32 12.78 3.00 -11.46
CA GLY A 32 13.50 4.10 -10.83
C GLY A 32 12.77 5.44 -10.84
N LYS A 33 11.46 5.45 -11.14
CA LYS A 33 10.64 6.68 -11.22
C LYS A 33 9.80 6.93 -9.98
N ALA A 34 10.16 6.35 -8.82
CA ALA A 34 9.42 6.48 -7.57
C ALA A 34 9.12 7.95 -7.21
N GLN A 35 10.10 8.85 -7.35
CA GLN A 35 9.89 10.26 -7.08
C GLN A 35 8.91 10.93 -8.05
N LEU A 36 8.90 10.54 -9.33
CA LEU A 36 7.97 11.08 -10.32
C LEU A 36 6.56 10.58 -10.06
N VAL A 37 6.40 9.32 -9.66
CA VAL A 37 5.11 8.73 -9.27
C VAL A 37 4.55 9.44 -8.02
N ALA A 38 5.37 9.69 -7.01
CA ALA A 38 4.92 10.46 -5.85
C ALA A 38 4.51 11.89 -6.23
N ARG A 39 5.32 12.58 -7.05
CA ARG A 39 5.02 13.93 -7.54
C ARG A 39 3.82 14.00 -8.47
N SER A 40 3.37 12.89 -9.04
CA SER A 40 2.14 12.85 -9.84
C SER A 40 0.87 12.85 -8.98
N GLY A 41 1.00 12.83 -7.65
CA GLY A 41 -0.12 12.80 -6.72
C GLY A 41 -0.78 11.42 -6.61
N ALA A 42 -0.03 10.34 -6.85
CA ALA A 42 -0.59 8.99 -6.91
C ALA A 42 -0.80 8.32 -5.54
N ILE A 43 -0.21 8.83 -4.46
CA ILE A 43 -0.22 8.19 -3.12
C ILE A 43 -1.65 8.14 -2.56
N GLU A 44 -2.33 9.29 -2.45
CA GLU A 44 -3.68 9.36 -1.90
C GLU A 44 -4.72 8.63 -2.75
N PRO A 45 -4.73 8.75 -4.10
CA PRO A 45 -5.61 7.95 -4.95
C PRO A 45 -5.34 6.44 -4.85
N ALA A 46 -4.08 6.00 -4.75
CA ALA A 46 -3.77 4.59 -4.54
C ALA A 46 -4.28 4.08 -3.18
N ALA A 47 -4.09 4.87 -2.12
CA ALA A 47 -4.66 4.59 -0.81
C ALA A 47 -6.19 4.54 -0.83
N ALA A 48 -6.85 5.45 -1.57
CA ALA A 48 -8.29 5.43 -1.75
C ALA A 48 -8.75 4.18 -2.52
N ALA A 49 -8.06 3.79 -3.59
CA ALA A 49 -8.36 2.58 -4.35
C ALA A 49 -8.27 1.32 -3.47
N LEU A 50 -7.25 1.21 -2.61
CA LEU A 50 -7.13 0.13 -1.64
C LEU A 50 -8.32 0.04 -0.69
N ARG A 51 -8.88 1.19 -0.24
CA ARG A 51 -10.07 1.22 0.62
C ARG A 51 -11.34 0.85 -0.13
N SER A 52 -11.54 1.44 -1.31
CA SER A 52 -12.76 1.27 -2.10
C SER A 52 -12.89 -0.12 -2.71
N HIS A 53 -11.77 -0.78 -2.98
CA HIS A 53 -11.70 -2.10 -3.60
C HIS A 53 -11.01 -3.11 -2.67
N ALA A 54 -11.38 -3.09 -1.38
CA ALA A 54 -10.85 -3.98 -0.35
C ALA A 54 -11.03 -5.48 -0.67
N GLU A 55 -12.10 -5.82 -1.41
CA GLU A 55 -12.44 -7.19 -1.82
C GLU A 55 -11.86 -7.60 -3.18
N VAL A 56 -10.98 -6.77 -3.77
CA VAL A 56 -10.32 -7.07 -5.05
C VAL A 56 -8.83 -7.33 -4.85
N GLY A 57 -8.45 -8.61 -4.95
CA GLY A 57 -7.10 -9.06 -4.59
C GLY A 57 -5.99 -8.45 -5.45
N ALA A 58 -6.26 -8.21 -6.74
CA ALA A 58 -5.31 -7.56 -7.63
C ALA A 58 -5.07 -6.08 -7.26
N VAL A 59 -6.12 -5.36 -6.82
CA VAL A 59 -5.99 -3.99 -6.31
C VAL A 59 -5.22 -3.97 -5.00
N GLN A 60 -5.49 -4.91 -4.08
CA GLN A 60 -4.69 -5.03 -2.86
C GLN A 60 -3.22 -5.34 -3.15
N TYR A 61 -2.96 -6.30 -4.04
CA TYR A 61 -1.61 -6.66 -4.45
C TYR A 61 -0.83 -5.47 -5.02
N TYR A 62 -1.31 -4.85 -6.11
CA TYR A 62 -0.59 -3.76 -6.75
C TYR A 62 -0.60 -2.47 -5.91
N GLY A 63 -1.66 -2.22 -5.14
CA GLY A 63 -1.73 -1.06 -4.27
C GLY A 63 -0.73 -1.15 -3.13
N CYS A 64 -0.68 -2.27 -2.41
CA CYS A 64 0.34 -2.48 -1.38
C CYS A 64 1.75 -2.44 -1.97
N GLN A 65 1.94 -3.10 -3.11
CA GLN A 65 3.22 -3.13 -3.81
C GLN A 65 3.69 -1.72 -4.18
N LEU A 66 2.82 -0.91 -4.79
CA LEU A 66 3.13 0.46 -5.16
C LEU A 66 3.59 1.25 -3.93
N LEU A 67 2.81 1.23 -2.85
CA LEU A 67 3.11 2.04 -1.68
C LEU A 67 4.48 1.70 -1.08
N TRP A 68 4.84 0.43 -0.90
CA TRP A 68 6.14 0.12 -0.32
C TRP A 68 7.31 0.38 -1.28
N ARG A 69 7.11 0.19 -2.58
CA ARG A 69 8.11 0.55 -3.61
C ARG A 69 8.43 2.04 -3.59
N LEU A 70 7.46 2.89 -3.32
CA LEU A 70 7.69 4.32 -3.18
C LEU A 70 8.54 4.68 -1.95
N MET A 71 8.60 3.81 -0.94
CA MET A 71 9.44 4.02 0.24
C MET A 71 10.89 3.55 0.05
N GLU A 72 11.20 2.85 -1.05
CA GLU A 72 12.57 2.41 -1.33
C GLU A 72 13.54 3.60 -1.47
N GLY A 73 14.75 3.41 -0.93
CA GLY A 73 15.82 4.41 -0.90
C GLY A 73 16.14 4.89 0.51
N THR A 74 17.28 5.57 0.65
CA THR A 74 17.79 6.09 1.94
C THR A 74 18.03 7.61 1.90
N ASP A 75 17.52 8.29 0.88
CA ASP A 75 17.66 9.74 0.72
C ASP A 75 16.49 10.48 1.37
N GLU A 76 16.60 11.80 1.48
CA GLU A 76 15.53 12.65 2.03
C GLU A 76 14.22 12.47 1.26
N ALA A 77 14.31 12.29 -0.06
CA ALA A 77 13.15 12.11 -0.91
C ALA A 77 12.39 10.81 -0.58
N SER A 78 13.09 9.71 -0.28
CA SER A 78 12.44 8.48 0.18
C SER A 78 11.81 8.67 1.56
N HIS A 79 12.46 9.41 2.46
CA HIS A 79 11.89 9.73 3.76
C HIS A 79 10.58 10.51 3.65
N GLU A 80 10.54 11.56 2.82
CA GLU A 80 9.33 12.35 2.57
C GLU A 80 8.19 11.50 1.99
N ARG A 81 8.49 10.62 1.02
CA ARG A 81 7.50 9.69 0.45
C ARG A 81 6.96 8.73 1.50
N SER A 82 7.82 8.16 2.34
CA SER A 82 7.41 7.27 3.44
C SER A 82 6.50 7.97 4.45
N LEU A 83 6.80 9.22 4.81
CA LEU A 83 5.92 10.01 5.67
C LEU A 83 4.57 10.29 5.02
N ALA A 84 4.53 10.59 3.72
CA ALA A 84 3.28 10.78 3.00
C ALA A 84 2.42 9.50 3.00
N ILE A 85 3.04 8.33 2.78
CA ILE A 85 2.35 7.03 2.81
C ILE A 85 1.84 6.69 4.21
N ALA A 86 2.64 6.95 5.24
CA ALA A 86 2.20 6.78 6.62
C ALA A 86 0.99 7.67 6.93
N ARG A 87 1.00 8.94 6.51
CA ARG A 87 -0.15 9.86 6.67
C ARG A 87 -1.37 9.42 5.86
N ALA A 88 -1.16 8.78 4.72
CA ALA A 88 -2.23 8.19 3.91
C ALA A 88 -2.80 6.89 4.50
N GLY A 89 -2.33 6.45 5.68
CA GLY A 89 -2.81 5.26 6.39
C GLY A 89 -2.18 3.96 5.90
N GLY A 90 -0.92 4.00 5.42
CA GLY A 90 -0.25 2.83 4.86
C GLY A 90 -0.19 1.61 5.79
N GLY A 91 -0.13 1.82 7.11
CA GLY A 91 -0.12 0.74 8.10
C GLY A 91 -1.47 0.04 8.19
N GLU A 92 -2.55 0.80 8.32
CA GLU A 92 -3.93 0.28 8.38
C GLU A 92 -4.30 -0.43 7.08
N LEU A 93 -3.89 0.13 5.94
CA LEU A 93 -4.12 -0.48 4.62
C LEU A 93 -3.40 -1.82 4.49
N ALA A 94 -2.14 -1.90 4.93
CA ALA A 94 -1.40 -3.16 4.97
C ALA A 94 -2.10 -4.20 5.86
N ALA A 95 -2.55 -3.79 7.04
CA ALA A 95 -3.22 -4.68 7.98
C ALA A 95 -4.56 -5.19 7.42
N VAL A 96 -5.34 -4.34 6.75
CA VAL A 96 -6.57 -4.76 6.03
C VAL A 96 -6.23 -5.76 4.92
N ALA A 97 -5.25 -5.48 4.07
CA ALA A 97 -4.88 -6.38 2.97
C ALA A 97 -4.46 -7.77 3.49
N VAL A 98 -3.62 -7.81 4.54
CA VAL A 98 -3.19 -9.05 5.20
C VAL A 98 -4.39 -9.80 5.80
N ARG A 99 -5.35 -9.11 6.42
CA ARG A 99 -6.57 -9.76 6.96
C ARG A 99 -7.46 -10.35 5.88
N SER A 100 -7.88 -9.51 4.93
CA SER A 100 -8.84 -9.89 3.90
C SER A 100 -8.30 -10.97 2.96
N TYR A 101 -6.98 -11.13 2.90
CA TYR A 101 -6.31 -12.08 2.01
C TYR A 101 -5.37 -13.03 2.77
N ALA A 102 -5.79 -13.54 3.92
CA ALA A 102 -5.02 -14.49 4.76
C ALA A 102 -4.40 -15.66 3.98
N GLN A 103 -5.13 -16.22 3.02
CA GLN A 103 -4.70 -17.39 2.24
C GLN A 103 -4.03 -17.03 0.90
N ASN A 104 -3.96 -15.76 0.53
CA ASN A 104 -3.30 -15.33 -0.70
C ASN A 104 -1.87 -14.89 -0.40
N GLY A 105 -0.91 -15.79 -0.63
CA GLY A 105 0.51 -15.55 -0.35
C GLY A 105 1.10 -14.32 -1.05
N ALA A 106 0.59 -13.94 -2.23
CA ALA A 106 1.08 -12.76 -2.93
C ALA A 106 0.65 -11.46 -2.24
N VAL A 107 -0.64 -11.34 -1.89
CA VAL A 107 -1.15 -10.16 -1.16
C VAL A 107 -0.55 -10.08 0.25
N GLN A 108 -0.40 -11.23 0.91
CA GLN A 108 0.31 -11.34 2.20
C GLN A 108 1.73 -10.77 2.13
N ALA A 109 2.50 -11.15 1.11
CA ALA A 109 3.87 -10.68 0.95
C ALA A 109 3.92 -9.16 0.75
N GLU A 110 3.13 -8.61 -0.17
CA GLU A 110 3.12 -7.16 -0.45
C GLU A 110 2.58 -6.34 0.75
N GLY A 111 1.54 -6.83 1.42
CA GLY A 111 0.99 -6.21 2.63
C GLY A 111 2.00 -6.21 3.79
N CYS A 112 2.68 -7.33 4.04
CA CYS A 112 3.74 -7.40 5.04
C CYS A 112 4.91 -6.46 4.70
N LEU A 113 5.33 -6.40 3.44
CA LEU A 113 6.39 -5.48 3.01
C LEU A 113 6.00 -4.02 3.24
N LEU A 114 4.76 -3.63 2.93
CA LEU A 114 4.24 -2.31 3.22
C LEU A 114 4.29 -2.00 4.71
N LEU A 115 3.80 -2.89 5.56
CA LEU A 115 3.83 -2.71 7.00
C LEU A 115 5.26 -2.51 7.53
N MET A 116 6.18 -3.36 7.10
CA MET A 116 7.58 -3.34 7.56
C MET A 116 8.29 -2.04 7.16
N HIS A 117 8.02 -1.52 5.96
CA HIS A 117 8.56 -0.24 5.52
C HIS A 117 7.92 0.93 6.28
N VAL A 118 6.59 0.95 6.44
CA VAL A 118 5.93 1.99 7.25
C VAL A 118 6.54 2.03 8.65
N MET A 119 6.64 0.88 9.33
CA MET A 119 7.23 0.78 10.67
C MET A 119 8.68 1.27 10.74
N ARG A 120 9.52 0.94 9.76
CA ARG A 120 10.92 1.40 9.69
C ARG A 120 11.00 2.92 9.60
N HIS A 121 10.15 3.54 8.78
CA HIS A 121 10.17 4.98 8.56
C HIS A 121 9.38 5.76 9.62
N THR A 122 8.50 5.09 10.36
CA THR A 122 7.82 5.64 11.54
C THR A 122 8.47 5.22 12.85
N ALA A 123 9.65 4.58 12.86
CA ALA A 123 10.27 4.00 14.06
C ALA A 123 10.65 5.03 15.14
N GLY A 124 10.69 6.33 14.81
CA GLY A 124 10.72 7.42 15.81
C GLY A 124 9.39 7.66 16.53
N ASN A 125 8.34 6.92 16.17
CA ASN A 125 6.98 6.95 16.71
C ASN A 125 6.59 5.52 17.13
N GLU A 126 7.17 5.06 18.24
CA GLU A 126 6.98 3.73 18.81
C GLU A 126 5.50 3.33 18.93
N ARG A 127 4.61 4.28 19.20
CA ARG A 127 3.15 4.03 19.29
C ARG A 127 2.53 3.61 17.96
N ALA A 128 2.95 4.23 16.86
CA ALA A 128 2.45 3.88 15.53
C ALA A 128 2.95 2.49 15.11
N ALA A 129 4.23 2.19 15.37
CA ALA A 129 4.80 0.87 15.13
C ALA A 129 4.12 -0.22 15.98
N GLN A 130 3.88 0.06 17.26
CA GLN A 130 3.19 -0.84 18.18
C GLN A 130 1.75 -1.10 17.72
N ALA A 131 0.99 -0.07 17.36
CA ALA A 131 -0.38 -0.21 16.89
C ALA A 131 -0.46 -1.04 15.61
N ALA A 132 0.43 -0.77 14.66
CA ALA A 132 0.49 -1.49 13.38
C ALA A 132 0.87 -2.97 13.58
N LEU A 133 1.79 -3.26 14.50
CA LEU A 133 2.14 -4.63 14.89
C LEU A 133 0.99 -5.33 15.62
N GLN A 134 0.29 -4.65 16.53
CA GLN A 134 -0.88 -5.19 17.23
C GLN A 134 -2.01 -5.53 16.26
N GLU A 135 -2.25 -4.68 15.26
CA GLU A 135 -3.24 -4.97 14.22
C GLU A 135 -2.86 -6.18 13.36
N LEU A 136 -1.57 -6.35 13.04
CA LEU A 136 -1.08 -7.53 12.30
C LEU A 136 -1.16 -8.80 13.16
N VAL A 137 -0.77 -8.75 14.42
CA VAL A 137 -0.89 -9.89 15.32
C VAL A 137 -2.37 -10.25 15.53
N GLY A 138 -3.25 -9.26 15.72
CA GLY A 138 -4.69 -9.49 15.77
C GLY A 138 -5.21 -10.12 14.47
N ALA A 139 -4.80 -9.58 13.32
CA ALA A 139 -5.14 -10.11 12.00
C ALA A 139 -4.78 -11.59 11.81
N LEU A 140 -3.56 -11.97 12.18
CA LEU A 140 -3.05 -13.32 12.03
C LEU A 140 -3.62 -14.30 13.08
N MET A 141 -4.03 -13.78 14.24
CA MET A 141 -4.60 -14.58 15.33
C MET A 141 -6.12 -14.70 15.24
N SER A 142 -6.80 -13.88 14.43
CA SER A 142 -8.23 -13.97 14.13
C SER A 142 -8.58 -15.07 13.11
N GLU A 143 -7.78 -16.14 13.03
CA GLU A 143 -8.18 -17.43 12.44
C GLU A 143 -9.34 -18.04 13.25
N GLU A 144 -10.52 -17.41 13.23
CA GLU A 144 -11.76 -18.18 13.30
C GLU A 144 -11.89 -18.87 11.96
N GLY A 145 -11.53 -20.16 11.95
CA GLY A 145 -11.70 -21.04 10.81
C GLY A 145 -13.13 -20.99 10.23
N PRO A 146 -13.34 -21.54 9.02
CA PRO A 146 -14.63 -21.43 8.35
C PRO A 146 -15.74 -22.05 9.22
N ASN A 147 -16.58 -21.18 9.78
CA ASN A 147 -17.93 -21.53 10.17
C ASN A 147 -18.74 -21.67 8.86
N GLY A 148 -19.02 -22.91 8.45
CA GLY A 148 -19.90 -23.25 7.34
C GLY A 148 -19.46 -24.46 6.55
#